data_AF-A0A0E0BHJ3-F1
#
_entry.id   AF-A0A0E0BHJ3-F1
#
_cell.length_a   1.000
_cell.length_b   1.000
_cell.length_c   1.000
_cell.angle_alpha   90.00
_cell.angle_beta   90.00
_cell.angle_gamma   90.00
#
_symmetry.space_group_name_H-M   'P 1'
#
loop_
_entity.id
_entity.type
_entity.pdbx_description
1 polymer ?
#
loop_
_entity_poly.entity_id
_entity_poly.type
_entity_poly.pdbx_seq_one_letter_code
_entity_poly.pdbx_strand_id
1 'polypeptide(L)'
;MGEGDSRNHMQLAFNTSTSPGPNHSTPPQEKLTPQWSRILSEMTNRSDSTLSRRIRRVDPLDGLRKYEGGYNITNKHYWSSTIFTGRPGYVIAALWLIGGIIFVGALLISKIFFAKRNTGYGDMNYFLAGFHICSMIIFILLAAFVIVASAIAIRGAVRFHSRAEAVKEIIGRTALEATATIYNITEAIEKMQNTSRLYNNNSQAFDHLNSTVKALNSEAVEIQSKAEKNMRLVSKGINILEAVTILTVTLNLFAVLALLVMRPLRLQKLCNLCIAICWILTALIWMYFGLYYFLDEFAGDTCAALEEYQLDPKNSTLGTIIPCSEKFSGSVILHDVGAGIHDIIDQVNSNIYTIKSEYGVKQLDYICNPFAGPPEFRYRPENCPSGAATIGDIPQILRRLTCTDLGGGAHCAPAELSSAIDYGKVETYTSSIQNVLDIFPGTERLLTCELVESGFADIVGRQCAPLSRGARAAWHLTSSSNSEISEAEFAEMHAKKVRVLAMVDRA
;
A
#
# COMPACT_ATOMS: atom_id res chain seq x y z
N MET A 1 27.89 74.65 -47.54
CA MET A 1 28.17 75.70 -46.53
C MET A 1 28.00 75.05 -45.16
N GLY A 2 29.11 74.79 -44.46
CA GLY A 2 29.22 74.17 -43.12
C GLY A 2 29.00 72.65 -43.12
N GLU A 3 29.97 71.74 -43.15
CA GLU A 3 31.36 71.67 -42.64
C GLU A 3 31.47 71.46 -41.11
N GLY A 4 32.11 70.34 -40.71
CA GLY A 4 32.35 69.88 -39.34
C GLY A 4 32.11 68.37 -39.17
N ASP A 5 32.90 67.48 -39.77
CA ASP A 5 34.23 66.96 -39.32
C ASP A 5 34.10 65.80 -38.29
N SER A 6 34.20 64.55 -38.77
CA SER A 6 35.34 63.61 -38.67
C SER A 6 35.57 62.92 -37.33
N ARG A 7 35.38 61.59 -37.32
CA ARG A 7 36.49 60.64 -37.09
C ARG A 7 36.14 59.24 -37.62
N ASN A 8 36.63 58.94 -38.82
CA ASN A 8 36.91 57.59 -39.34
C ASN A 8 38.12 56.98 -38.58
N HIS A 9 38.48 55.69 -38.61
CA HIS A 9 38.74 54.83 -39.77
C HIS A 9 39.05 53.39 -39.32
N MET A 10 38.66 52.40 -40.17
CA MET A 10 39.44 51.23 -40.66
C MET A 10 40.15 50.31 -39.66
N GLN A 11 40.20 48.97 -39.78
CA GLN A 11 40.39 48.03 -40.91
C GLN A 11 40.27 46.62 -40.23
N LEU A 12 39.94 45.47 -40.81
CA LEU A 12 40.51 44.74 -41.96
C LEU A 12 39.74 43.40 -42.07
N ALA A 13 39.53 42.93 -43.29
CA ALA A 13 39.03 41.58 -43.59
C ALA A 13 40.10 40.50 -43.33
N PHE A 14 39.71 39.25 -43.06
CA PHE A 14 40.30 38.04 -43.68
C PHE A 14 39.48 36.77 -43.36
N ASN A 15 39.13 36.04 -44.42
CA ASN A 15 38.66 34.65 -44.39
C ASN A 15 39.83 33.73 -44.02
N THR A 16 39.57 32.70 -43.19
CA THR A 16 40.21 31.38 -43.30
C THR A 16 39.34 30.31 -42.67
N SER A 17 39.08 29.27 -43.45
CA SER A 17 38.45 27.99 -43.11
C SER A 17 39.34 27.10 -42.24
N THR A 18 38.79 26.42 -41.22
CA THR A 18 39.27 25.11 -40.71
C THR A 18 38.20 24.38 -39.87
N SER A 19 38.20 23.05 -39.99
CA SER A 19 37.33 21.95 -39.51
C SER A 19 36.75 21.96 -38.07
N PRO A 20 35.74 21.09 -37.78
CA PRO A 20 34.99 21.06 -36.52
C PRO A 20 35.42 19.94 -35.54
N GLY A 21 35.14 20.14 -34.24
CA GLY A 21 35.10 19.10 -33.20
C GLY A 21 35.02 19.68 -31.78
N PRO A 22 34.63 18.88 -30.76
CA PRO A 22 33.50 17.97 -30.68
C PRO A 22 32.44 18.45 -29.66
N ASN A 23 31.21 18.01 -29.89
CA ASN A 23 30.03 18.33 -29.08
C ASN A 23 30.07 17.60 -27.73
N HIS A 24 29.95 18.35 -26.63
CA HIS A 24 29.50 17.81 -25.35
C HIS A 24 27.97 17.66 -25.39
N SER A 25 27.50 16.48 -25.77
CA SER A 25 26.08 16.10 -25.64
C SER A 25 25.87 15.38 -24.30
N THR A 26 25.34 16.11 -23.33
CA THR A 26 24.61 15.55 -22.18
C THR A 26 23.42 14.70 -22.68
N PRO A 27 23.10 13.58 -22.02
CA PRO A 27 21.95 12.75 -22.41
C PRO A 27 20.65 13.55 -22.29
N PRO A 28 19.60 13.23 -23.08
CA PRO A 28 18.33 13.89 -22.97
C PRO A 28 17.68 13.45 -21.65
N GLN A 29 17.80 14.30 -20.62
CA GLN A 29 16.74 14.39 -19.62
C GLN A 29 15.45 14.65 -20.40
N GLU A 30 14.49 13.74 -20.26
CA GLU A 30 13.12 13.97 -20.65
C GLU A 30 12.66 15.25 -19.91
N LYS A 31 12.76 16.39 -20.59
CA LYS A 31 12.43 17.70 -20.02
C LYS A 31 10.93 17.71 -19.83
N LEU A 32 10.47 17.45 -18.60
CA LEU A 32 9.18 17.95 -18.16
C LEU A 32 9.12 19.43 -18.55
N THR A 33 8.13 19.80 -19.38
CA THR A 33 7.95 21.19 -19.78
C THR A 33 7.96 22.08 -18.52
N PRO A 34 8.46 23.33 -18.58
CA PRO A 34 8.52 24.23 -17.42
C PRO A 34 7.16 24.47 -16.75
N GLN A 35 6.06 24.18 -17.45
CA GLN A 35 4.70 24.20 -16.91
C GLN A 35 4.40 22.96 -16.04
N TRP A 36 4.76 21.76 -16.49
CA TRP A 36 4.57 20.52 -15.74
C TRP A 36 5.45 20.45 -14.48
N SER A 37 6.68 20.92 -14.56
CA SER A 37 7.58 21.00 -13.39
C SER A 37 7.08 22.02 -12.34
N ARG A 38 6.48 23.13 -12.79
CA ARG A 38 5.83 24.10 -11.88
C ARG A 38 4.57 23.52 -11.23
N ILE A 39 3.74 22.81 -12.01
CA ILE A 39 2.55 22.10 -11.51
C ILE A 39 2.93 20.99 -10.52
N LEU A 40 3.99 20.22 -10.80
CA LEU A 40 4.50 19.20 -9.90
C LEU A 40 4.99 19.84 -8.59
N SER A 41 5.81 20.89 -8.66
CA SER A 41 6.31 21.61 -7.48
C SER A 41 5.19 22.26 -6.66
N GLU A 42 4.14 22.77 -7.31
CA GLU A 42 2.99 23.35 -6.64
C GLU A 42 2.06 22.28 -6.03
N MET A 43 1.96 21.10 -6.66
CA MET A 43 1.30 19.94 -6.07
C MET A 43 2.09 19.35 -4.91
N THR A 44 3.42 19.24 -4.99
CA THR A 44 4.30 18.75 -3.91
C THR A 44 4.29 19.68 -2.70
N ASN A 45 4.42 21.01 -2.90
CA ASN A 45 4.31 21.96 -1.79
C ASN A 45 2.91 21.93 -1.15
N ARG A 46 1.87 21.71 -1.96
CA ARG A 46 0.49 21.57 -1.47
C ARG A 46 0.28 20.23 -0.74
N SER A 47 0.80 19.11 -1.24
CA SER A 47 0.70 17.80 -0.58
C SER A 47 1.45 17.81 0.75
N ASP A 48 2.69 18.30 0.80
CA ASP A 48 3.51 18.40 2.03
C ASP A 48 2.81 19.25 3.09
N SER A 49 2.27 20.41 2.69
CA SER A 49 1.51 21.27 3.61
C SER A 49 0.17 20.67 4.03
N THR A 50 -0.47 19.85 3.19
CA THR A 50 -1.76 19.23 3.51
C THR A 50 -1.62 17.99 4.38
N LEU A 51 -0.68 17.08 4.08
CA LEU A 51 -0.36 15.91 4.89
C LEU A 51 0.17 16.34 6.26
N SER A 52 1.15 17.25 6.30
CA SER A 52 1.70 17.75 7.57
C SER A 52 0.62 18.41 8.43
N ARG A 53 -0.27 19.21 7.83
CA ARG A 53 -1.39 19.83 8.56
C ARG A 53 -2.39 18.81 9.07
N ARG A 54 -2.68 17.77 8.29
CA ARG A 54 -3.58 16.68 8.70
C ARG A 54 -3.02 15.89 9.89
N ILE A 55 -1.74 15.55 9.83
CA ILE A 55 -1.05 14.75 10.84
C ILE A 55 -0.74 15.54 12.12
N ARG A 56 -0.72 16.87 12.05
CA ARG A 56 -0.49 17.75 13.21
C ARG A 56 -1.67 17.79 14.18
N ARG A 57 -1.79 16.72 14.97
CA ARG A 57 -2.84 16.49 15.98
C ARG A 57 -2.26 16.25 17.37
N VAL A 58 -3.11 16.31 18.38
CA VAL A 58 -2.73 16.17 19.79
C VAL A 58 -2.26 14.74 20.07
N ASP A 59 -1.11 14.60 20.71
CA ASP A 59 -0.52 13.34 21.14
C ASP A 59 -0.60 13.20 22.68
N PRO A 60 -1.41 12.27 23.21
CA PRO A 60 -1.51 12.07 24.65
C PRO A 60 -0.26 11.43 25.27
N LEU A 61 0.60 10.74 24.51
CA LEU A 61 1.87 10.20 25.02
C LEU A 61 2.97 11.27 25.16
N ASP A 62 2.81 12.42 24.51
CA ASP A 62 3.73 13.58 24.62
C ASP A 62 3.05 14.75 25.34
N GLY A 63 2.35 14.47 26.44
CA GLY A 63 1.75 15.52 27.28
C GLY A 63 0.73 16.40 26.56
N LEU A 64 -0.01 15.86 25.59
CA LEU A 64 -0.98 16.56 24.74
C LEU A 64 -0.37 17.62 23.80
N ARG A 65 0.95 17.56 23.58
CA ARG A 65 1.59 18.37 22.53
C ARG A 65 1.16 17.90 21.14
N LYS A 66 1.27 18.77 20.16
CA LYS A 66 0.97 18.39 18.77
C LYS A 66 2.11 17.55 18.22
N TYR A 67 1.76 16.43 17.59
CA TYR A 67 2.72 15.60 16.88
C TYR A 67 3.19 16.29 15.60
N GLU A 68 4.51 16.35 15.37
CA GLU A 68 5.13 17.05 14.23
C GLU A 68 6.00 16.12 13.36
N GLY A 69 6.05 14.82 13.67
CA GLY A 69 6.97 13.86 13.04
C GLY A 69 6.54 13.29 11.68
N GLY A 70 5.52 13.86 11.03
CA GLY A 70 5.01 13.36 9.73
C GLY A 70 4.43 11.94 9.76
N TYR A 71 4.09 11.37 8.61
CA TYR A 71 3.54 10.02 8.52
C TYR A 71 4.61 8.97 8.86
N ASN A 72 4.51 8.33 10.02
CA ASN A 72 5.47 7.31 10.44
C ASN A 72 4.81 6.18 11.25
N ILE A 73 4.56 5.05 10.58
CA ILE A 73 3.93 3.86 11.18
C ILE A 73 4.81 3.13 12.21
N THR A 74 6.09 3.47 12.33
CA THR A 74 6.97 2.89 13.36
C THR A 74 7.00 3.72 14.64
N ASN A 75 6.56 4.97 14.59
CA ASN A 75 6.58 5.88 15.72
C ASN A 75 5.37 5.68 16.65
N LYS A 76 5.60 5.44 17.94
CA LYS A 76 4.54 5.32 18.96
C LYS A 76 3.70 6.60 19.08
N HIS A 77 4.31 7.76 18.89
CA HIS A 77 3.67 9.08 18.99
C HIS A 77 2.71 9.32 17.83
N TYR A 78 3.05 8.81 16.63
CA TYR A 78 2.12 8.78 15.51
C TYR A 78 0.86 8.00 15.89
N TRP A 79 0.99 6.73 16.28
CA TRP A 79 -0.16 5.88 16.65
C TRP A 79 -1.01 6.46 17.76
N SER A 80 -0.37 7.00 18.80
CA SER A 80 -1.09 7.64 19.90
C SER A 80 -1.90 8.85 19.45
N SER A 81 -1.30 9.73 18.65
CA SER A 81 -1.97 10.89 18.06
C SER A 81 -3.13 10.50 17.14
N THR A 82 -2.96 9.44 16.33
CA THR A 82 -3.99 8.94 15.40
C THR A 82 -5.16 8.36 16.16
N ILE A 83 -4.92 7.44 17.10
CA ILE A 83 -5.99 6.81 17.90
C ILE A 83 -6.75 7.87 18.69
N PHE A 84 -6.07 8.90 19.21
CA PHE A 84 -6.69 9.98 19.96
C PHE A 84 -7.70 10.81 19.15
N THR A 85 -7.71 10.75 17.82
CA THR A 85 -8.74 11.40 16.98
C THR A 85 -10.15 10.86 17.26
N GLY A 86 -10.26 9.57 17.61
CA GLY A 86 -11.52 8.92 18.00
C GLY A 86 -12.02 9.30 19.40
N ARG A 87 -11.35 10.22 20.12
CA ARG A 87 -11.68 10.61 21.50
C ARG A 87 -13.17 10.89 21.77
N PRO A 88 -13.98 11.52 20.88
CA PRO A 88 -15.37 11.81 21.20
C PRO A 88 -16.15 10.53 21.46
N GLY A 89 -15.92 9.47 20.67
CA GLY A 89 -16.54 8.16 20.86
C GLY A 89 -16.12 7.49 22.17
N TYR A 90 -14.81 7.47 22.44
CA TYR A 90 -14.28 6.80 23.63
C TYR A 90 -14.71 7.47 24.93
N VAL A 91 -14.76 8.81 24.97
CA VAL A 91 -15.23 9.56 26.14
C VAL A 91 -16.70 9.27 26.39
N ILE A 92 -17.54 9.30 25.35
CA ILE A 92 -18.96 9.01 25.48
C ILE A 92 -19.18 7.55 25.91
N ALA A 93 -18.46 6.59 25.34
CA ALA A 93 -18.50 5.19 25.75
C ALA A 93 -18.15 5.00 27.24
N ALA A 94 -17.11 5.67 27.73
CA ALA A 94 -16.72 5.62 29.12
C ALA A 94 -17.80 6.22 30.05
N LEU A 95 -18.37 7.38 29.68
CA LEU A 95 -19.48 8.00 30.41
C LEU A 95 -20.69 7.08 30.49
N TRP A 96 -21.02 6.40 29.39
CA TRP A 96 -22.06 5.38 29.39
C TRP A 96 -21.73 4.27 30.37
N LEU A 97 -20.56 3.63 30.31
CA LEU A 97 -20.22 2.55 31.24
C LEU A 97 -20.33 2.99 32.72
N ILE A 98 -19.84 4.18 33.05
CA ILE A 98 -19.95 4.74 34.41
C ILE A 98 -21.41 4.94 34.81
N GLY A 99 -22.22 5.55 33.94
CA GLY A 99 -23.66 5.74 34.18
C GLY A 99 -24.39 4.41 34.40
N GLY A 100 -24.02 3.37 33.65
CA GLY A 100 -24.64 2.04 33.74
C GLY A 100 -24.31 1.35 35.05
N ILE A 101 -23.05 1.44 35.49
CA ILE A 101 -22.60 0.92 36.79
C ILE A 101 -23.33 1.64 37.93
N ILE A 102 -23.45 2.98 37.87
CA ILE A 102 -24.20 3.76 38.86
C ILE A 102 -25.67 3.34 38.88
N PHE A 103 -26.29 3.18 37.72
CA PHE A 103 -27.70 2.77 37.60
C PHE A 103 -27.94 1.37 38.18
N VAL A 104 -27.12 0.39 37.82
CA VAL A 104 -27.21 -0.98 38.37
C VAL A 104 -26.95 -0.97 39.87
N GLY A 105 -25.94 -0.23 40.35
CA GLY A 105 -25.63 -0.07 41.76
C GLY A 105 -26.80 0.53 42.56
N ALA A 106 -27.43 1.59 42.05
CA ALA A 106 -28.59 2.22 42.66
C ALA A 106 -29.80 1.26 42.73
N LEU A 107 -30.04 0.45 41.69
CA LEU A 107 -31.10 -0.56 41.70
C LEU A 107 -30.86 -1.68 42.73
N LEU A 108 -29.61 -2.10 42.91
CA LEU A 108 -29.24 -3.11 43.92
C LEU A 108 -29.39 -2.55 45.35
N ILE A 109 -28.94 -1.32 45.60
CA ILE A 109 -29.08 -0.66 46.89
C ILE A 109 -30.56 -0.42 47.22
N SER A 110 -31.36 0.04 46.25
CA SER A 110 -32.80 0.24 46.42
C SER A 110 -33.53 -1.05 46.78
N LYS A 111 -33.19 -2.19 46.14
CA LYS A 111 -33.76 -3.49 46.51
C LYS A 111 -33.42 -3.95 47.92
N ILE A 112 -32.23 -3.61 48.42
CA ILE A 112 -31.78 -3.96 49.77
C ILE A 112 -32.51 -3.08 50.82
N PHE A 113 -32.66 -1.78 50.56
CA PHE A 113 -33.30 -0.84 51.49
C PHE A 113 -34.83 -0.88 51.49
N PHE A 114 -35.49 -1.09 50.34
CA PHE A 114 -36.96 -1.03 50.21
C PHE A 114 -37.67 -2.38 50.34
N ALA A 115 -36.96 -3.48 50.63
CA ALA A 115 -37.59 -4.78 50.91
C ALA A 115 -38.56 -4.76 52.12
N LYS A 116 -38.61 -3.67 52.91
CA LYS A 116 -39.32 -3.59 54.19
C LYS A 116 -40.55 -2.68 54.23
N ARG A 117 -40.95 -1.98 53.15
CA ARG A 117 -42.10 -1.05 53.21
C ARG A 117 -43.14 -1.37 52.14
N ASN A 118 -44.18 -2.09 52.53
CA ASN A 118 -45.35 -2.32 51.70
C ASN A 118 -46.54 -1.63 52.35
N THR A 119 -47.12 -0.61 51.70
CA THR A 119 -48.55 -0.26 51.80
C THR A 119 -48.89 0.90 50.86
N GLY A 120 -49.90 0.64 50.02
CA GLY A 120 -50.96 1.58 49.61
C GLY A 120 -50.58 2.78 48.74
N TYR A 121 -50.96 2.75 47.45
CA TYR A 121 -51.29 4.00 46.78
C TYR A 121 -52.44 3.81 45.79
N GLY A 122 -53.58 4.42 46.12
CA GLY A 122 -54.70 4.63 45.23
C GLY A 122 -54.72 6.09 44.75
N ASP A 123 -55.05 6.25 43.47
CA ASP A 123 -55.41 7.48 42.77
C ASP A 123 -54.29 8.37 42.19
N MET A 124 -53.58 7.84 41.18
CA MET A 124 -52.70 8.58 40.27
C MET A 124 -52.84 8.06 38.82
N ASN A 125 -54.07 7.86 38.35
CA ASN A 125 -54.31 7.05 37.15
C ASN A 125 -54.46 7.84 35.83
N TYR A 126 -54.81 9.13 35.87
CA TYR A 126 -55.05 9.90 34.63
C TYR A 126 -53.79 10.62 34.10
N PHE A 127 -52.98 11.22 34.99
CA PHE A 127 -51.72 11.90 34.61
C PHE A 127 -50.62 10.91 34.19
N LEU A 128 -50.59 9.71 34.78
CA LEU A 128 -49.68 8.64 34.40
C LEU A 128 -50.00 8.06 33.00
N ALA A 129 -51.28 7.99 32.62
CA ALA A 129 -51.70 7.38 31.35
C ALA A 129 -51.21 8.18 30.13
N GLY A 130 -51.30 9.52 30.16
CA GLY A 130 -50.79 10.40 29.09
C GLY A 130 -49.27 10.35 28.96
N PHE A 131 -48.54 10.33 30.09
CA PHE A 131 -47.09 10.17 30.12
C PHE A 131 -46.64 8.78 29.63
N HIS A 132 -47.43 7.74 29.93
CA HIS A 132 -47.20 6.39 29.42
C HIS A 132 -47.36 6.32 27.90
N ILE A 133 -48.38 6.94 27.31
CA ILE A 133 -48.60 6.96 25.86
C ILE A 133 -47.47 7.74 25.15
N CYS A 134 -47.11 8.92 25.64
CA CYS A 134 -46.00 9.71 25.09
C CYS A 134 -44.68 8.95 25.16
N SER A 135 -44.40 8.29 26.29
CA SER A 135 -43.20 7.45 26.46
C SER A 135 -43.16 6.27 25.49
N MET A 136 -44.30 5.66 25.16
CA MET A 136 -44.34 4.58 24.16
C MET A 136 -44.11 5.10 22.74
N ILE A 137 -44.69 6.25 22.38
CA ILE A 137 -44.48 6.86 21.06
C ILE A 137 -43.01 7.21 20.88
N ILE A 138 -42.37 7.84 21.88
CA ILE A 138 -40.94 8.14 21.86
C ILE A 138 -40.11 6.86 21.68
N PHE A 139 -40.43 5.80 22.43
CA PHE A 139 -39.72 4.53 22.34
C PHE A 139 -39.87 3.85 20.96
N ILE A 140 -41.05 3.96 20.33
CA ILE A 140 -41.29 3.45 18.97
C ILE A 140 -40.47 4.23 17.93
N LEU A 141 -40.42 5.56 18.05
CA LEU A 141 -39.61 6.41 17.14
C LEU A 141 -38.12 6.06 17.24
N LEU A 142 -37.62 5.85 18.46
CA LEU A 142 -36.24 5.45 18.69
C LEU A 142 -35.94 4.06 18.17
N ALA A 143 -36.86 3.11 18.33
CA ALA A 143 -36.71 1.79 17.76
C ALA A 143 -36.63 1.84 16.23
N ALA A 144 -37.48 2.65 15.58
CA ALA A 144 -37.42 2.89 14.13
C ALA A 144 -36.07 3.49 13.71
N PHE A 145 -35.56 4.44 14.49
CA PHE A 145 -34.26 5.06 14.24
C PHE A 145 -33.09 4.08 14.42
N VAL A 146 -33.10 3.27 15.48
CA VAL A 146 -32.11 2.20 15.71
C VAL A 146 -32.10 1.20 14.55
N ILE A 147 -33.27 0.85 14.01
CA ILE A 147 -33.37 -0.05 12.84
C ILE A 147 -32.65 0.57 11.62
N VAL A 148 -32.96 1.83 11.29
CA VAL A 148 -32.34 2.53 10.14
C VAL A 148 -30.84 2.69 10.34
N ALA A 149 -30.41 3.12 11.53
CA ALA A 149 -29.00 3.27 11.88
C ALA A 149 -28.23 1.95 11.80
N SER A 150 -28.83 0.86 12.29
CA SER A 150 -28.22 -0.48 12.25
C SER A 150 -27.97 -0.94 10.82
N ALA A 151 -28.94 -0.76 9.92
CA ALA A 151 -28.81 -1.14 8.51
C ALA A 151 -27.68 -0.38 7.81
N ILE A 152 -27.50 0.91 8.13
CA ILE A 152 -26.46 1.74 7.53
C ILE A 152 -25.09 1.45 8.15
N ALA A 153 -25.00 1.24 9.47
CA ALA A 153 -23.76 0.86 10.15
C ALA A 153 -23.20 -0.46 9.61
N ILE A 154 -24.07 -1.48 9.42
CA ILE A 154 -23.69 -2.75 8.79
C ILE A 154 -23.18 -2.50 7.37
N ARG A 155 -23.91 -1.70 6.56
CA ARG A 155 -23.48 -1.36 5.20
C ARG A 155 -22.11 -0.67 5.19
N GLY A 156 -21.86 0.24 6.13
CA GLY A 156 -20.58 0.93 6.30
C GLY A 156 -19.45 -0.04 6.66
N ALA A 157 -19.68 -0.91 7.65
CA ALA A 157 -18.73 -1.92 8.10
C ALA A 157 -18.32 -2.90 6.98
N VAL A 158 -19.30 -3.46 6.26
CA VAL A 158 -19.06 -4.38 5.13
C VAL A 158 -18.30 -3.67 4.00
N ARG A 159 -18.67 -2.42 3.70
CA ARG A 159 -17.99 -1.64 2.66
C ARG A 159 -16.55 -1.33 3.05
N PHE A 160 -16.29 -0.97 4.31
CA PHE A 160 -14.94 -0.76 4.82
C PHE A 160 -14.12 -2.04 4.73
N HIS A 161 -14.67 -3.18 5.20
CA HIS A 161 -14.03 -4.48 5.15
C HIS A 161 -13.55 -4.83 3.73
N SER A 162 -14.46 -4.77 2.74
CA SER A 162 -14.15 -5.11 1.35
C SER A 162 -13.03 -4.23 0.76
N ARG A 163 -13.01 -2.92 1.09
CA ARG A 163 -11.98 -2.00 0.59
C ARG A 163 -10.65 -2.18 1.30
N ALA A 164 -10.66 -2.46 2.61
CA ALA A 164 -9.46 -2.72 3.37
C ALA A 164 -8.77 -4.02 2.94
N GLU A 165 -9.54 -5.09 2.65
CA GLU A 165 -9.00 -6.33 2.07
C GLU A 165 -8.42 -6.10 0.67
N ALA A 166 -9.07 -5.29 -0.19
CA ALA A 166 -8.54 -4.95 -1.51
C ALA A 166 -7.19 -4.22 -1.44
N VAL A 167 -7.03 -3.24 -0.53
CA VAL A 167 -5.75 -2.55 -0.32
C VAL A 167 -4.66 -3.53 0.12
N LYS A 168 -4.97 -4.38 1.10
CA LYS A 168 -4.05 -5.41 1.60
C LYS A 168 -3.67 -6.40 0.50
N GLU A 169 -4.60 -6.81 -0.37
CA GLU A 169 -4.33 -7.70 -1.50
C GLU A 169 -3.39 -7.06 -2.53
N ILE A 170 -3.57 -5.77 -2.84
CA ILE A 170 -2.66 -5.05 -3.75
C ILE A 170 -1.24 -5.03 -3.16
N ILE A 171 -1.09 -4.65 -1.89
CA ILE A 171 0.22 -4.66 -1.21
C ILE A 171 0.82 -6.07 -1.21
N GLY A 172 0.00 -7.10 -1.03
CA GLY A 172 0.41 -8.51 -1.06
C GLY A 172 0.92 -8.96 -2.41
N ARG A 173 0.18 -8.61 -3.45
CA ARG A 173 0.56 -8.91 -4.83
C ARG A 173 1.86 -8.21 -5.21
N THR A 174 2.00 -6.92 -4.90
CA THR A 174 3.23 -6.16 -5.14
C THR A 174 4.42 -6.76 -4.40
N ALA A 175 4.25 -7.17 -3.14
CA ALA A 175 5.31 -7.82 -2.37
C ALA A 175 5.70 -9.19 -2.94
N LEU A 176 4.72 -10.03 -3.30
CA LEU A 176 4.98 -11.35 -3.90
C LEU A 176 5.64 -11.24 -5.28
N GLU A 177 5.20 -10.29 -6.11
CA GLU A 177 5.79 -10.02 -7.42
C GLU A 177 7.23 -9.53 -7.29
N ALA A 178 7.51 -8.66 -6.31
CA ALA A 178 8.87 -8.22 -6.00
C ALA A 178 9.75 -9.40 -5.56
N THR A 179 9.29 -10.22 -4.60
CA THR A 179 10.01 -11.40 -4.13
C THR A 179 10.27 -12.40 -5.26
N ALA A 180 9.26 -12.70 -6.10
CA ALA A 180 9.41 -13.61 -7.23
C ALA A 180 10.44 -13.09 -8.25
N THR A 181 10.43 -11.78 -8.51
CA THR A 181 11.43 -11.14 -9.37
C THR A 181 12.83 -11.29 -8.77
N ILE A 182 13.01 -11.07 -7.46
CA ILE A 182 14.30 -11.25 -6.78
C ILE A 182 14.80 -12.71 -6.87
N TYR A 183 13.90 -13.69 -6.72
CA TYR A 183 14.27 -15.11 -6.84
C TYR A 183 14.72 -15.47 -8.24
N ASN A 184 13.99 -15.03 -9.27
CA ASN A 184 14.38 -15.25 -10.66
C ASN A 184 15.76 -14.63 -10.95
N ILE A 185 16.01 -13.40 -10.47
CA ILE A 185 17.32 -12.74 -10.60
C ILE A 185 18.42 -13.55 -9.92
N THR A 186 18.19 -13.96 -8.68
CA THR A 186 19.14 -14.73 -7.87
C THR A 186 19.51 -16.03 -8.58
N GLU A 187 18.52 -16.78 -9.07
CA GLU A 187 18.72 -18.04 -9.79
C GLU A 187 19.49 -17.84 -11.11
N ALA A 188 19.16 -16.79 -11.87
CA ALA A 188 19.83 -16.48 -13.12
C ALA A 188 21.32 -16.12 -12.89
N ILE A 189 21.62 -15.32 -11.87
CA ILE A 189 22.98 -14.95 -11.50
C ILE A 189 23.77 -16.18 -10.99
N GLU A 190 23.17 -17.03 -10.15
CA GLU A 190 23.82 -18.26 -9.67
C GLU A 190 24.19 -19.20 -10.81
N LYS A 191 23.29 -19.37 -11.79
CA LYS A 191 23.54 -20.18 -12.98
C LYS A 191 24.67 -19.60 -13.84
N MET A 192 24.69 -18.28 -14.04
CA MET A 192 25.76 -17.59 -14.75
C MET A 192 27.12 -17.73 -14.04
N GLN A 193 27.14 -17.60 -12.71
CA GLN A 193 28.36 -17.73 -11.91
C GLN A 193 28.90 -19.15 -11.89
N ASN A 194 28.04 -20.16 -11.71
CA ASN A 194 28.44 -21.57 -11.76
C ASN A 194 29.04 -21.91 -13.12
N THR A 195 28.44 -21.42 -14.21
CA THR A 195 28.96 -21.61 -15.56
C THR A 195 30.32 -20.93 -15.75
N SER A 196 30.50 -19.72 -15.23
CA SER A 196 31.78 -18.99 -15.32
C SER A 196 32.91 -19.66 -14.52
N ARG A 197 32.60 -20.22 -13.34
CA ARG A 197 33.53 -21.02 -12.52
C ARG A 197 33.93 -22.33 -13.21
N LEU A 198 32.97 -23.03 -13.83
CA LEU A 198 33.24 -24.26 -14.58
C LEU A 198 34.24 -24.03 -15.73
N TYR A 199 34.30 -22.82 -16.27
CA TYR A 199 35.17 -22.46 -17.39
C TYR A 199 36.35 -21.55 -17.00
N ASN A 200 36.61 -21.40 -15.69
CA ASN A 200 37.76 -20.68 -15.13
C ASN A 200 37.91 -19.22 -15.60
N ASN A 201 36.81 -18.59 -16.01
CA ASN A 201 36.75 -17.16 -16.35
C ASN A 201 36.50 -16.37 -15.06
N ASN A 202 37.49 -16.31 -14.17
CA ASN A 202 37.41 -15.53 -12.93
C ASN A 202 37.59 -14.03 -13.26
N SER A 203 36.49 -13.29 -13.31
CA SER A 203 36.52 -11.83 -13.18
C SER A 203 36.21 -11.43 -11.74
N GLN A 204 36.85 -10.36 -11.26
CA GLN A 204 36.62 -9.76 -9.93
C GLN A 204 35.15 -9.33 -9.72
N ALA A 205 34.39 -9.16 -10.81
CA ALA A 205 32.95 -8.88 -10.79
C ALA A 205 32.11 -10.02 -10.16
N PHE A 206 32.54 -11.29 -10.27
CA PHE A 206 31.76 -12.44 -9.74
C PHE A 206 31.80 -12.60 -8.22
N ASP A 207 32.85 -12.11 -7.55
CA ASP A 207 32.93 -12.17 -6.09
C ASP A 207 31.98 -11.16 -5.42
N HIS A 208 31.82 -9.97 -6.01
CA HIS A 208 30.84 -8.97 -5.59
C HIS A 208 29.39 -9.45 -5.81
N LEU A 209 29.13 -10.17 -6.91
CA LEU A 209 27.82 -10.76 -7.20
C LEU A 209 27.40 -11.82 -6.16
N ASN A 210 28.33 -12.65 -5.67
CA ASN A 210 28.00 -13.68 -4.67
C ASN A 210 27.50 -13.08 -3.34
N SER A 211 28.13 -11.99 -2.89
CA SER A 211 27.69 -11.27 -1.69
C SER A 211 26.32 -10.60 -1.91
N THR A 212 26.07 -10.11 -3.11
CA THR A 212 24.83 -9.43 -3.52
C THR A 212 23.66 -10.42 -3.62
N VAL A 213 23.87 -11.57 -4.26
CA VAL A 213 22.89 -12.66 -4.35
C VAL A 213 22.44 -13.11 -2.96
N LYS A 214 23.39 -13.28 -2.03
CA LYS A 214 23.06 -13.66 -0.64
C LYS A 214 22.24 -12.58 0.07
N ALA A 215 22.57 -11.30 -0.14
CA ALA A 215 21.80 -10.19 0.42
C ALA A 215 20.39 -10.11 -0.17
N LEU A 216 20.26 -10.23 -1.50
CA LEU A 216 18.99 -10.24 -2.23
C LEU A 216 18.06 -11.36 -1.74
N ASN A 217 18.57 -12.59 -1.63
CA ASN A 217 17.79 -13.73 -1.16
C ASN A 217 17.35 -13.53 0.31
N SER A 218 18.25 -13.02 1.17
CA SER A 218 17.90 -12.69 2.54
C SER A 218 16.81 -11.62 2.64
N GLU A 219 16.91 -10.55 1.85
CA GLU A 219 15.90 -9.48 1.83
C GLU A 219 14.57 -9.97 1.24
N ALA A 220 14.59 -10.81 0.20
CA ALA A 220 13.40 -11.40 -0.39
C ALA A 220 12.62 -12.27 0.61
N VAL A 221 13.31 -13.12 1.39
CA VAL A 221 12.72 -13.92 2.46
C VAL A 221 12.15 -13.03 3.57
N GLU A 222 12.86 -11.96 3.95
CA GLU A 222 12.36 -11.01 4.95
C GLU A 222 11.11 -10.28 4.47
N ILE A 223 11.12 -9.76 3.23
CA ILE A 223 9.98 -9.08 2.60
C ILE A 223 8.77 -10.01 2.57
N GLN A 224 8.92 -11.23 2.06
CA GLN A 224 7.83 -12.19 1.96
C GLN A 224 7.28 -12.56 3.34
N SER A 225 8.14 -12.96 4.27
CA SER A 225 7.71 -13.39 5.60
C SER A 225 7.03 -12.27 6.38
N LYS A 226 7.52 -11.04 6.27
CA LYS A 226 6.96 -9.85 6.92
C LYS A 226 5.64 -9.44 6.27
N ALA A 227 5.56 -9.44 4.94
CA ALA A 227 4.33 -9.16 4.21
C ALA A 227 3.23 -10.18 4.55
N GLU A 228 3.50 -11.48 4.44
CA GLU A 228 2.53 -12.54 4.76
C GLU A 228 2.05 -12.45 6.22
N LYS A 229 2.98 -12.29 7.17
CA LYS A 229 2.64 -12.19 8.59
C LYS A 229 1.78 -10.96 8.88
N ASN A 230 2.17 -9.80 8.35
CA ASN A 230 1.41 -8.56 8.54
C ASN A 230 0.04 -8.63 7.87
N MET A 231 -0.06 -9.20 6.68
CA MET A 231 -1.33 -9.39 5.97
C MET A 231 -2.26 -10.34 6.72
N ARG A 232 -1.74 -11.42 7.30
CA ARG A 232 -2.54 -12.31 8.17
C ARG A 232 -3.06 -11.57 9.40
N LEU A 233 -2.24 -10.73 10.04
CA LEU A 233 -2.65 -9.93 11.20
C LEU A 233 -3.71 -8.90 10.83
N VAL A 234 -3.51 -8.17 9.74
CA VAL A 234 -4.47 -7.18 9.22
C VAL A 234 -5.80 -7.85 8.85
N SER A 235 -5.76 -8.97 8.14
CA SER A 235 -6.97 -9.73 7.77
C SER A 235 -7.75 -10.20 8.99
N LYS A 236 -7.06 -10.79 9.98
CA LYS A 236 -7.69 -11.17 11.25
C LYS A 236 -8.31 -9.96 11.95
N GLY A 237 -7.63 -8.82 11.97
CA GLY A 237 -8.13 -7.58 12.56
C GLY A 237 -9.41 -7.07 11.88
N ILE A 238 -9.41 -6.98 10.54
CA ILE A 238 -10.59 -6.50 9.78
C ILE A 238 -11.75 -7.49 9.92
N ASN A 239 -11.50 -8.80 9.88
CA ASN A 239 -12.51 -9.85 10.09
C ASN A 239 -13.13 -9.76 11.49
N ILE A 240 -12.30 -9.63 12.54
CA ILE A 240 -12.77 -9.50 13.92
C ILE A 240 -13.59 -8.21 14.07
N LEU A 241 -13.10 -7.09 13.52
CA LEU A 241 -13.79 -5.81 13.61
C LEU A 241 -15.17 -5.87 12.96
N GLU A 242 -15.28 -6.41 11.74
CA GLU A 242 -16.56 -6.59 11.06
C GLU A 242 -17.49 -7.52 11.84
N ALA A 243 -17.03 -8.71 12.21
CA ALA A 243 -17.83 -9.72 12.90
C ALA A 243 -18.38 -9.19 14.24
N VAL A 244 -17.54 -8.54 15.03
CA VAL A 244 -17.92 -7.98 16.33
C VAL A 244 -18.85 -6.77 16.16
N THR A 245 -18.65 -5.94 15.13
CA THR A 245 -19.55 -4.81 14.82
C THR A 245 -20.93 -5.33 14.44
N ILE A 246 -21.02 -6.31 13.53
CA ILE A 246 -22.28 -6.93 13.11
C ILE A 246 -22.97 -7.59 14.31
N LEU A 247 -22.23 -8.36 15.12
CA LEU A 247 -22.77 -8.99 16.32
C LEU A 247 -23.34 -7.96 17.31
N THR A 248 -22.62 -6.87 17.57
CA THR A 248 -23.08 -5.84 18.51
C THR A 248 -24.33 -5.14 18.01
N VAL A 249 -24.34 -4.75 16.73
CA VAL A 249 -25.49 -4.07 16.12
C VAL A 249 -26.73 -4.96 16.09
N THR A 250 -26.57 -6.25 15.73
CA THR A 250 -27.68 -7.22 15.69
C THR A 250 -28.23 -7.54 17.09
N LEU A 251 -27.37 -7.72 18.10
CA LEU A 251 -27.80 -7.91 19.48
C LEU A 251 -28.51 -6.67 20.02
N ASN A 252 -28.05 -5.46 19.66
CA ASN A 252 -28.71 -4.22 20.07
C ASN A 252 -30.10 -4.10 19.46
N LEU A 253 -30.22 -4.39 18.17
CA LEU A 253 -31.51 -4.42 17.49
C LEU A 253 -32.47 -5.43 18.13
N PHE A 254 -32.01 -6.65 18.40
CA PHE A 254 -32.81 -7.67 19.08
C PHE A 254 -33.25 -7.22 20.47
N ALA A 255 -32.36 -6.61 21.25
CA ALA A 255 -32.67 -6.14 22.59
C ALA A 255 -33.74 -5.02 22.57
N VAL A 256 -33.68 -4.09 21.62
CA VAL A 256 -34.69 -3.04 21.41
C VAL A 256 -36.04 -3.63 21.01
N LEU A 257 -36.07 -4.60 20.08
CA LEU A 257 -37.29 -5.30 19.69
C LEU A 257 -37.90 -6.12 20.85
N ALA A 258 -37.07 -6.79 21.63
CA ALA A 258 -37.51 -7.52 22.80
C ALA A 258 -38.11 -6.56 23.84
N LEU A 259 -37.50 -5.40 24.07
CA LEU A 259 -38.05 -4.36 24.95
C LEU A 259 -39.41 -3.84 24.48
N LEU A 260 -39.63 -3.68 23.17
CA LEU A 260 -40.94 -3.30 22.61
C LEU A 260 -42.04 -4.31 22.97
N VAL A 261 -41.73 -5.62 22.90
CA VAL A 261 -42.71 -6.69 23.15
C VAL A 261 -42.90 -6.97 24.64
N MET A 262 -41.84 -6.93 25.45
CA MET A 262 -41.90 -7.29 26.87
C MET A 262 -42.48 -6.20 27.76
N ARG A 263 -42.33 -4.92 27.36
CA ARG A 263 -42.84 -3.77 28.09
C ARG A 263 -44.37 -3.82 28.32
N PRO A 264 -45.23 -4.16 27.33
CA PRO A 264 -46.66 -4.35 27.57
C PRO A 264 -46.98 -5.64 28.36
N LEU A 265 -46.16 -6.69 28.26
CA LEU A 265 -46.35 -7.97 28.97
C LEU A 265 -46.03 -7.91 30.49
N ARG A 266 -45.60 -6.75 31.01
CA ARG A 266 -45.26 -6.51 32.43
C ARG A 266 -44.20 -7.47 33.00
N LEU A 267 -43.32 -8.00 32.16
CA LEU A 267 -42.21 -8.89 32.57
C LEU A 267 -41.03 -8.08 33.17
N GLN A 268 -41.25 -7.49 34.35
CA GLN A 268 -40.36 -6.51 34.97
C GLN A 268 -38.89 -6.96 35.07
N LYS A 269 -38.65 -8.23 35.41
CA LYS A 269 -37.28 -8.78 35.57
C LYS A 269 -36.53 -8.86 34.24
N LEU A 270 -37.22 -9.30 33.18
CA LEU A 270 -36.63 -9.48 31.85
C LEU A 270 -36.40 -8.14 31.16
N CYS A 271 -37.33 -7.18 31.33
CA CYS A 271 -37.14 -5.80 30.88
C CYS A 271 -35.89 -5.17 31.52
N ASN A 272 -35.70 -5.33 32.83
CA ASN A 272 -34.53 -4.78 33.52
C ASN A 272 -33.21 -5.39 33.02
N LEU A 273 -33.19 -6.69 32.72
CA LEU A 273 -32.02 -7.36 32.14
C LEU A 273 -31.73 -6.83 30.73
N CYS A 274 -32.75 -6.72 29.88
CA CYS A 274 -32.58 -6.19 28.52
C CYS A 274 -32.10 -4.72 28.53
N ILE A 275 -32.55 -3.90 29.47
CA ILE A 275 -32.05 -2.53 29.63
C ILE A 275 -30.56 -2.54 30.00
N ALA A 276 -30.12 -3.40 30.93
CA ALA A 276 -28.71 -3.51 31.27
C ALA A 276 -27.84 -3.98 30.08
N ILE A 277 -28.36 -4.90 29.26
CA ILE A 277 -27.69 -5.37 28.04
C ILE A 277 -27.63 -4.24 27.00
N CYS A 278 -28.73 -3.53 26.74
CA CYS A 278 -28.76 -2.38 25.82
C CYS A 278 -27.72 -1.34 26.21
N TRP A 279 -27.59 -1.06 27.50
CA TRP A 279 -26.61 -0.11 28.02
C TRP A 279 -25.17 -0.47 27.63
N ILE A 280 -24.77 -1.73 27.86
CA ILE A 280 -23.44 -2.22 27.51
C ILE A 280 -23.23 -2.15 25.98
N LEU A 281 -24.23 -2.56 25.20
CA LEU A 281 -24.17 -2.52 23.74
C LEU A 281 -24.04 -1.09 23.22
N THR A 282 -24.76 -0.12 23.80
CA THR A 282 -24.65 1.30 23.46
C THR A 282 -23.24 1.83 23.72
N ALA A 283 -22.61 1.46 24.84
CA ALA A 283 -21.22 1.81 25.11
C ALA A 283 -20.24 1.21 24.08
N LEU A 284 -20.46 -0.05 23.65
CA LEU A 284 -19.68 -0.68 22.59
C LEU A 284 -19.88 0.02 21.24
N ILE A 285 -21.08 0.45 20.89
CA ILE A 285 -21.35 1.20 19.65
C ILE A 285 -20.58 2.52 19.65
N TRP A 286 -20.54 3.26 20.77
CA TRP A 286 -19.73 4.48 20.89
C TRP A 286 -18.23 4.21 20.80
N MET A 287 -17.77 3.06 21.31
CA MET A 287 -16.38 2.62 21.12
C MET A 287 -16.08 2.36 19.63
N TYR A 288 -16.97 1.68 18.91
CA TYR A 288 -16.80 1.46 17.46
C TYR A 288 -16.88 2.75 16.66
N PHE A 289 -17.72 3.71 17.05
CA PHE A 289 -17.72 5.05 16.46
C PHE A 289 -16.32 5.66 16.53
N GLY A 290 -15.69 5.66 17.71
CA GLY A 290 -14.33 6.18 17.87
C GLY A 290 -13.31 5.41 17.03
N LEU A 291 -13.43 4.09 16.95
CA LEU A 291 -12.55 3.23 16.16
C LEU A 291 -12.68 3.47 14.64
N TYR A 292 -13.90 3.55 14.10
CA TYR A 292 -14.12 3.84 12.68
C TYR A 292 -13.73 5.27 12.31
N TYR A 293 -13.88 6.23 13.23
CA TYR A 293 -13.37 7.59 13.05
C TYR A 293 -11.85 7.59 12.93
N PHE A 294 -11.16 6.91 13.85
CA PHE A 294 -9.72 6.70 13.79
C PHE A 294 -9.29 6.06 12.46
N LEU A 295 -10.01 5.04 12.00
CA LEU A 295 -9.71 4.36 10.74
C LEU A 295 -9.93 5.26 9.51
N ASP A 296 -10.92 6.15 9.52
CA ASP A 296 -11.12 7.15 8.46
C ASP A 296 -9.94 8.12 8.38
N GLU A 297 -9.49 8.63 9.53
CA GLU A 297 -8.35 9.54 9.57
C GLU A 297 -7.05 8.83 9.18
N PHE A 298 -6.82 7.61 9.70
CA PHE A 298 -5.66 6.80 9.33
C PHE A 298 -5.64 6.46 7.83
N ALA A 299 -6.80 6.11 7.24
CA ALA A 299 -6.90 5.89 5.80
C ALA A 299 -6.61 7.17 5.01
N GLY A 300 -7.10 8.32 5.49
CA GLY A 300 -6.80 9.63 4.91
C GLY A 300 -5.31 9.97 4.96
N ASP A 301 -4.66 9.74 6.10
CA ASP A 301 -3.21 9.94 6.29
C ASP A 301 -2.41 9.02 5.34
N THR A 302 -2.76 7.74 5.30
CA THR A 302 -2.09 6.75 4.46
C THR A 302 -2.23 7.10 2.97
N CYS A 303 -3.42 7.49 2.53
CA CYS A 303 -3.67 7.84 1.14
C CYS A 303 -2.96 9.12 0.71
N ALA A 304 -2.91 10.13 1.58
CA ALA A 304 -2.16 11.35 1.30
C ALA A 304 -0.65 11.10 1.30
N ALA A 305 -0.14 10.21 2.16
CA ALA A 305 1.27 9.80 2.14
C ALA A 305 1.63 8.99 0.87
N LEU A 306 0.72 8.13 0.38
CA LEU A 306 0.90 7.40 -0.87
C LEU A 306 0.85 8.32 -2.11
N GLU A 307 0.02 9.36 -2.07
CA GLU A 307 -0.05 10.39 -3.11
C GLU A 307 1.22 11.25 -3.14
N GLU A 308 1.73 11.67 -1.98
CA GLU A 308 3.02 12.37 -1.83
C GLU A 308 4.18 11.52 -2.36
N TYR A 309 4.20 10.21 -2.04
CA TYR A 309 5.21 9.29 -2.55
C TYR A 309 5.19 9.18 -4.07
N GLN A 310 4.03 9.20 -4.72
CA GLN A 310 3.95 9.18 -6.19
C GLN A 310 4.48 10.46 -6.83
N LEU A 311 4.41 11.60 -6.15
CA LEU A 311 4.91 12.87 -6.65
C LEU A 311 6.42 12.99 -6.46
N ASP A 312 6.93 12.62 -5.28
CA ASP A 312 8.36 12.64 -4.97
C ASP A 312 8.74 11.46 -4.04
N PRO A 313 9.15 10.32 -4.62
CA PRO A 313 9.57 9.15 -3.83
C PRO A 313 10.76 9.45 -2.90
N LYS A 314 11.62 10.42 -3.24
CA LYS A 314 12.87 10.68 -2.50
C LYS A 314 12.69 11.60 -1.31
N ASN A 315 11.85 12.63 -1.44
CA ASN A 315 11.61 13.59 -0.35
C ASN A 315 10.31 13.30 0.43
N SER A 316 9.56 12.26 0.08
CA SER A 316 8.35 11.91 0.79
C SER A 316 8.60 11.28 2.16
N THR A 317 7.64 11.47 3.07
CA THR A 317 7.61 10.83 4.39
C THR A 317 7.71 9.29 4.31
N LEU A 318 7.12 8.70 3.27
CA LEU A 318 7.11 7.25 3.04
C LEU A 318 8.41 6.73 2.39
N GLY A 319 9.17 7.59 1.70
CA GLY A 319 10.46 7.25 1.08
C GLY A 319 11.53 6.80 2.07
N THR A 320 11.45 7.25 3.33
CA THR A 320 12.35 6.79 4.40
C THR A 320 12.02 5.38 4.93
N ILE A 321 10.81 4.89 4.66
CA ILE A 321 10.30 3.60 5.15
C ILE A 321 10.45 2.52 4.07
N ILE A 322 10.38 2.91 2.80
CA ILE A 322 10.47 2.00 1.65
C ILE A 322 11.89 2.09 1.08
N PRO A 323 12.66 0.99 1.05
CA PRO A 323 14.11 0.99 0.77
C PRO A 323 14.48 1.23 -0.71
N CYS A 324 13.68 2.00 -1.44
CA CYS A 324 13.84 2.31 -2.85
C CYS A 324 14.97 3.30 -3.17
N SER A 325 15.42 4.08 -2.20
CA SER A 325 16.34 5.21 -2.43
C SER A 325 17.77 4.98 -1.95
N GLU A 326 18.02 4.11 -0.96
CA GLU A 326 19.34 3.98 -0.32
C GLU A 326 19.95 2.57 -0.33
N LYS A 327 19.14 1.50 -0.35
CA LYS A 327 19.66 0.13 -0.27
C LYS A 327 19.95 -0.52 -1.61
N PHE A 328 19.23 -0.11 -2.64
CA PHE A 328 19.42 -0.61 -4.00
C PHE A 328 20.13 0.46 -4.82
N SER A 329 21.46 0.43 -4.88
CA SER A 329 22.25 1.03 -5.96
C SER A 329 22.01 0.26 -7.27
N GLY A 330 20.74 0.02 -7.61
CA GLY A 330 20.30 -0.82 -8.71
C GLY A 330 20.81 -0.30 -10.04
N SER A 331 21.02 1.01 -10.17
CA SER A 331 21.64 1.64 -11.33
C SER A 331 23.08 1.20 -11.57
N VAL A 332 23.87 0.97 -10.53
CA VAL A 332 25.25 0.46 -10.67
C VAL A 332 25.22 -1.01 -11.07
N ILE A 333 24.34 -1.81 -10.47
CA ILE A 333 24.22 -3.25 -10.78
C ILE A 333 23.70 -3.46 -12.21
N LEU A 334 22.65 -2.73 -12.62
CA LEU A 334 22.11 -2.76 -13.98
C LEU A 334 23.16 -2.32 -15.00
N HIS A 335 23.98 -1.34 -14.66
CA HIS A 335 25.07 -0.84 -15.52
C HIS A 335 26.19 -1.87 -15.67
N ASP A 336 26.69 -2.43 -14.57
CA ASP A 336 27.76 -3.44 -14.60
C ASP A 336 27.32 -4.72 -15.32
N VAL A 337 26.09 -5.18 -15.08
CA VAL A 337 25.52 -6.35 -15.77
C VAL A 337 25.27 -6.02 -17.25
N GLY A 338 24.74 -4.84 -17.56
CA GLY A 338 24.52 -4.40 -18.93
C GLY A 338 25.83 -4.28 -19.73
N ALA A 339 26.88 -3.72 -19.12
CA ALA A 339 28.22 -3.63 -19.71
C ALA A 339 28.82 -5.02 -19.94
N GLY A 340 28.73 -5.91 -18.94
CA GLY A 340 29.23 -7.28 -19.07
C GLY A 340 28.56 -8.07 -20.20
N ILE A 341 27.23 -7.97 -20.34
CA ILE A 341 26.51 -8.64 -21.43
C ILE A 341 26.84 -8.01 -22.78
N HIS A 342 26.94 -6.67 -22.85
CA HIS A 342 27.32 -5.95 -24.06
C HIS A 342 28.68 -6.43 -24.60
N ASP A 343 29.70 -6.48 -23.73
CA ASP A 343 31.05 -6.91 -24.10
C ASP A 343 31.09 -8.37 -24.56
N ILE A 344 30.31 -9.25 -23.93
CA ILE A 344 30.21 -10.67 -24.34
C ILE A 344 29.59 -10.79 -25.73
N ILE A 345 28.50 -10.07 -26.01
CA ILE A 345 27.85 -10.13 -27.34
C ILE A 345 28.80 -9.60 -28.42
N ASP A 346 29.54 -8.54 -28.14
CA ASP A 346 30.53 -7.98 -29.06
C ASP A 346 31.69 -8.96 -29.31
N GLN A 347 32.18 -9.63 -28.27
CA GLN A 347 33.20 -10.67 -28.40
C GLN A 347 32.71 -11.85 -29.25
N VAL A 348 31.47 -12.30 -29.04
CA VAL A 348 30.84 -13.35 -29.86
C VAL A 348 30.73 -12.90 -31.32
N ASN A 349 30.28 -11.68 -31.57
CA ASN A 349 30.15 -11.13 -32.93
C ASN A 349 31.52 -11.01 -33.63
N SER A 350 32.58 -10.68 -32.90
CA SER A 350 33.95 -10.69 -33.42
C SER A 350 34.39 -12.11 -33.81
N ASN A 351 34.11 -13.12 -32.98
CA ASN A 351 34.44 -14.51 -33.30
C ASN A 351 33.64 -15.03 -34.50
N ILE A 352 32.35 -14.68 -34.60
CA ILE A 352 31.50 -14.96 -35.76
C ILE A 352 32.11 -14.36 -37.03
N TYR A 353 32.59 -13.11 -36.97
CA TYR A 353 33.28 -12.48 -38.10
C TYR A 353 34.52 -13.27 -38.55
N THR A 354 35.36 -13.70 -37.59
CA THR A 354 36.55 -14.53 -37.88
C THR A 354 36.16 -15.83 -38.59
N ILE A 355 35.16 -16.56 -38.06
CA ILE A 355 34.67 -17.82 -38.66
C ILE A 355 34.13 -17.60 -40.07
N LYS A 356 33.35 -16.53 -40.30
CA LYS A 356 32.86 -16.16 -41.64
C LYS A 356 34.02 -15.96 -42.62
N SER A 357 35.07 -15.27 -42.18
CA SER A 357 36.23 -14.94 -43.02
C SER A 357 37.12 -16.14 -43.32
N GLU A 358 37.31 -17.03 -42.34
CA GLU A 358 38.23 -18.17 -42.43
C GLU A 358 37.60 -19.37 -43.16
N TYR A 359 36.30 -19.61 -42.95
CA TYR A 359 35.58 -20.76 -43.52
C TYR A 359 34.63 -20.38 -44.67
N GLY A 360 34.56 -19.11 -45.08
CA GLY A 360 33.77 -18.65 -46.23
C GLY A 360 32.25 -18.77 -46.06
N VAL A 361 31.76 -18.88 -44.82
CA VAL A 361 30.34 -19.06 -44.48
C VAL A 361 29.59 -17.73 -44.63
N LYS A 362 28.70 -17.61 -45.63
CA LYS A 362 27.95 -16.37 -45.89
C LYS A 362 26.64 -16.22 -45.11
N GLN A 363 26.08 -17.30 -44.57
CA GLN A 363 24.74 -17.35 -43.96
C GLN A 363 24.73 -17.35 -42.42
N LEU A 364 25.80 -16.87 -41.77
CA LEU A 364 25.83 -16.77 -40.32
C LEU A 364 25.27 -15.40 -39.89
N ASP A 365 24.16 -15.34 -39.17
CA ASP A 365 23.65 -14.06 -38.67
C ASP A 365 24.47 -13.57 -37.46
N TYR A 366 24.64 -12.25 -37.36
CA TYR A 366 25.24 -11.65 -36.15
C TYR A 366 24.21 -11.62 -35.03
N ILE A 367 24.69 -11.73 -33.80
CA ILE A 367 23.85 -11.65 -32.60
C ILE A 367 23.49 -10.20 -32.34
N CYS A 368 22.20 -9.92 -32.14
CA CYS A 368 21.77 -8.58 -31.80
C CYS A 368 22.15 -8.25 -30.36
N ASN A 369 22.71 -7.06 -30.16
CA ASN A 369 23.03 -6.53 -28.84
C ASN A 369 21.88 -5.62 -28.36
N PRO A 370 21.11 -6.01 -27.34
CA PRO A 370 20.01 -5.19 -26.83
C PRO A 370 20.51 -4.05 -25.93
N PHE A 371 21.80 -3.95 -25.63
CA PHE A 371 22.37 -2.88 -24.81
C PHE A 371 23.04 -1.81 -25.67
N ALA A 372 22.82 -0.54 -25.33
CA ALA A 372 23.53 0.57 -25.94
C ALA A 372 25.04 0.52 -25.64
N GLY A 373 25.85 1.09 -26.54
CA GLY A 373 27.30 1.18 -26.34
C GLY A 373 27.71 2.09 -25.17
N PRO A 374 29.02 2.12 -24.85
CA PRO A 374 29.55 2.96 -23.78
C PRO A 374 29.20 4.45 -24.01
N PRO A 375 28.95 5.23 -22.93
CA PRO A 375 29.11 4.89 -21.52
C PRO A 375 27.83 4.41 -20.81
N GLU A 376 26.67 4.39 -21.50
CA GLU A 376 25.37 4.29 -20.84
C GLU A 376 24.89 2.86 -20.58
N PHE A 377 25.25 1.89 -21.43
CA PHE A 377 24.86 0.47 -21.34
C PHE A 377 23.38 0.23 -20.99
N ARG A 378 22.50 1.13 -21.44
CA ARG A 378 21.05 1.03 -21.21
C ARG A 378 20.46 -0.08 -22.05
N TYR A 379 19.57 -0.86 -21.44
CA TYR A 379 18.78 -1.87 -22.13
C TYR A 379 17.78 -1.20 -23.08
N ARG A 380 17.89 -1.53 -24.37
CA ARG A 380 17.08 -1.03 -25.49
C ARG A 380 16.77 -2.18 -26.45
N PRO A 381 15.82 -3.07 -26.11
CA PRO A 381 15.48 -4.21 -26.95
C PRO A 381 14.91 -3.79 -28.31
N GLU A 382 14.38 -2.57 -28.41
CA GLU A 382 13.89 -1.95 -29.65
C GLU A 382 14.97 -1.81 -30.74
N ASN A 383 16.24 -1.77 -30.35
CA ASN A 383 17.35 -1.76 -31.31
C ASN A 383 17.49 -3.10 -32.06
N CYS A 384 16.89 -4.17 -31.53
CA CYS A 384 16.87 -5.48 -32.14
C CYS A 384 15.61 -5.68 -32.98
N PRO A 385 15.74 -5.86 -34.32
CA PRO A 385 14.58 -6.11 -35.17
C PRO A 385 13.92 -7.45 -34.83
N SER A 386 12.61 -7.55 -35.06
CA SER A 386 11.85 -8.77 -34.80
C SER A 386 12.41 -9.95 -35.60
N GLY A 387 12.83 -11.01 -34.91
CA GLY A 387 13.47 -12.18 -35.52
C GLY A 387 14.99 -12.09 -35.68
N ALA A 388 15.64 -11.07 -35.09
CA ALA A 388 17.09 -11.06 -34.98
C ALA A 388 17.61 -12.22 -34.12
N ALA A 389 18.79 -12.73 -34.47
CA ALA A 389 19.43 -13.79 -33.69
C ALA A 389 19.80 -13.29 -32.29
N THR A 390 19.37 -14.03 -31.28
CA THR A 390 19.68 -13.79 -29.87
C THR A 390 20.87 -14.63 -29.42
N ILE A 391 21.46 -14.31 -28.28
CA ILE A 391 22.58 -15.09 -27.75
C ILE A 391 22.18 -16.55 -27.51
N GLY A 392 20.92 -16.82 -27.13
CA GLY A 392 20.37 -18.17 -26.98
C GLY A 392 20.27 -18.97 -28.29
N ASP A 393 20.32 -18.33 -29.46
CA ASP A 393 20.24 -19.01 -30.76
C ASP A 393 21.59 -19.56 -31.24
N ILE A 394 22.70 -19.14 -30.62
CA ILE A 394 24.07 -19.53 -31.00
C ILE A 394 24.25 -21.04 -31.11
N PRO A 395 23.78 -21.89 -30.17
CA PRO A 395 23.94 -23.34 -30.30
C PRO A 395 23.24 -23.87 -31.56
N GLN A 396 22.03 -23.42 -31.85
CA GLN A 396 21.33 -23.84 -33.08
C GLN A 396 22.06 -23.35 -34.34
N ILE A 397 22.60 -22.14 -34.30
CA ILE A 397 23.39 -21.56 -35.39
C ILE A 397 24.65 -22.40 -35.64
N LEU A 398 25.39 -22.75 -34.59
CA LEU A 398 26.59 -23.60 -34.67
C LEU A 398 26.25 -25.03 -35.12
N ARG A 399 25.12 -25.58 -34.68
CA ARG A 399 24.67 -26.92 -35.08
C ARG A 399 24.43 -27.02 -36.58
N ARG A 400 23.96 -25.94 -37.22
CA ARG A 400 23.81 -25.88 -38.69
C ARG A 400 25.14 -25.83 -39.44
N LEU A 401 26.21 -25.42 -38.77
CA LEU A 401 27.57 -25.40 -39.34
C LEU A 401 28.28 -26.74 -39.18
N THR A 402 27.90 -27.55 -38.18
CA THR A 402 28.37 -28.92 -38.05
C THR A 402 27.67 -29.83 -39.05
N CYS A 403 28.43 -30.64 -39.79
CA CYS A 403 28.00 -31.51 -40.89
C CYS A 403 27.02 -32.67 -40.53
N THR A 404 26.18 -32.52 -39.52
CA THR A 404 25.32 -33.60 -39.00
C THR A 404 23.90 -33.60 -39.56
N ASP A 405 23.31 -32.44 -39.87
CA ASP A 405 21.86 -32.36 -40.18
C ASP A 405 21.49 -31.88 -41.61
N LEU A 406 22.44 -31.52 -42.48
CA LEU A 406 22.20 -31.09 -43.87
C LEU A 406 22.78 -32.07 -44.90
N GLY A 407 22.28 -33.31 -44.92
CA GLY A 407 22.41 -34.25 -46.03
C GLY A 407 23.81 -34.27 -46.67
N GLY A 408 24.75 -34.97 -46.02
CA GLY A 408 26.16 -35.05 -46.42
C GLY A 408 26.35 -35.28 -47.92
N GLY A 409 26.58 -34.20 -48.65
CA GLY A 409 27.27 -34.23 -49.93
C GLY A 409 28.73 -34.60 -49.69
N ALA A 410 29.34 -35.27 -50.67
CA ALA A 410 30.66 -35.92 -50.63
C ALA A 410 31.89 -35.03 -50.31
N HIS A 411 31.68 -33.81 -49.82
CA HIS A 411 32.72 -32.81 -49.51
C HIS A 411 32.62 -32.20 -48.10
N CYS A 412 31.77 -32.70 -47.20
CA CYS A 412 31.87 -32.32 -45.79
C CYS A 412 33.11 -32.99 -45.20
N ALA A 413 34.19 -32.22 -44.93
CA ALA A 413 35.30 -32.69 -44.12
C ALA A 413 34.85 -32.70 -42.65
N PRO A 414 34.48 -33.86 -42.06
CA PRO A 414 33.63 -33.88 -40.86
C PRO A 414 34.36 -33.63 -39.53
N ALA A 415 35.66 -33.29 -39.53
CA ALA A 415 36.51 -33.50 -38.35
C ALA A 415 37.13 -32.24 -37.70
N GLU A 416 37.26 -31.11 -38.38
CA GLU A 416 38.05 -29.98 -37.85
C GLU A 416 37.23 -28.99 -36.99
N LEU A 417 36.05 -28.55 -37.43
CA LEU A 417 35.26 -27.57 -36.65
C LEU A 417 34.53 -28.21 -35.45
N SER A 418 34.10 -29.48 -35.60
CA SER A 418 33.39 -30.25 -34.57
C SER A 418 34.29 -30.60 -33.37
N SER A 419 35.60 -30.73 -33.58
CA SER A 419 36.56 -31.02 -32.52
C SER A 419 37.06 -29.76 -31.78
N ALA A 420 36.96 -28.58 -32.39
CA ALA A 420 37.39 -27.30 -31.81
C ALA A 420 36.31 -26.64 -30.93
N ILE A 421 35.03 -26.93 -31.16
CA ILE A 421 33.91 -26.27 -30.47
C ILE A 421 33.26 -27.24 -29.48
N ASP A 422 33.39 -26.93 -28.19
CA ASP A 422 32.69 -27.66 -27.14
C ASP A 422 31.23 -27.19 -27.06
N TYR A 423 30.36 -27.86 -27.83
CA TYR A 423 28.95 -27.50 -27.97
C TYR A 423 28.22 -27.39 -26.63
N GLY A 424 28.48 -28.33 -25.71
CA GLY A 424 27.86 -28.32 -24.38
C GLY A 424 28.24 -27.09 -23.56
N LYS A 425 29.48 -26.59 -23.70
CA LYS A 425 29.91 -25.34 -23.07
C LYS A 425 29.22 -24.13 -23.66
N VAL A 426 29.15 -24.07 -24.99
CA VAL A 426 28.49 -22.95 -25.68
C VAL A 426 27.01 -22.90 -25.33
N GLU A 427 26.32 -24.03 -25.36
CA GLU A 427 24.90 -24.13 -24.98
C GLU A 427 24.66 -23.69 -23.54
N THR A 428 25.47 -24.17 -22.59
CA THR A 428 25.32 -23.82 -21.17
C THR A 428 25.59 -22.32 -20.93
N TYR A 429 26.63 -21.77 -21.57
CA TYR A 429 27.01 -20.37 -21.42
C TYR A 429 25.99 -19.42 -22.03
N THR A 430 25.59 -19.67 -23.27
CA THR A 430 24.63 -18.84 -24.01
C THR A 430 23.23 -18.91 -23.40
N SER A 431 22.79 -20.09 -22.94
CA SER A 431 21.53 -20.24 -22.22
C SER A 431 21.55 -19.49 -20.88
N SER A 432 22.68 -19.46 -20.18
CA SER A 432 22.78 -18.73 -18.90
C SER A 432 22.65 -17.22 -19.10
N ILE A 433 23.27 -16.67 -20.14
CA ILE A 433 23.14 -15.24 -20.47
C ILE A 433 21.73 -14.92 -20.96
N GLN A 434 21.11 -15.80 -21.76
CA GLN A 434 19.73 -15.61 -22.20
C GLN A 434 18.76 -15.55 -21.01
N ASN A 435 18.93 -16.43 -20.01
CA ASN A 435 18.11 -16.37 -18.79
C ASN A 435 18.24 -15.02 -18.05
N VAL A 436 19.45 -14.44 -17.98
CA VAL A 436 19.65 -13.11 -17.40
C VAL A 436 18.97 -12.03 -18.24
N LEU A 437 19.06 -12.09 -19.57
CA LEU A 437 18.40 -11.17 -20.50
C LEU A 437 16.87 -11.20 -20.35
N ASP A 438 16.27 -12.39 -20.19
CA ASP A 438 14.82 -12.56 -20.08
C ASP A 438 14.27 -11.94 -18.78
N ILE A 439 15.07 -11.93 -17.71
CA ILE A 439 14.70 -11.41 -16.39
C ILE A 439 15.07 -9.92 -16.23
N PHE A 440 15.94 -9.40 -17.12
CA PHE A 440 16.44 -8.03 -17.05
C PHE A 440 15.33 -6.95 -16.98
N PRO A 441 14.24 -7.00 -17.78
CA PRO A 441 13.17 -6.00 -17.69
C PRO A 441 12.47 -5.98 -16.33
N GLY A 442 12.21 -7.16 -15.74
CA GLY A 442 11.62 -7.25 -14.40
C GLY A 442 12.55 -6.70 -13.32
N THR A 443 13.85 -6.96 -13.48
CA THR A 443 14.92 -6.44 -12.60
C THR A 443 14.99 -4.93 -12.63
N GLU A 444 14.94 -4.34 -13.83
CA GLU A 444 14.91 -2.89 -14.01
C GLU A 444 13.72 -2.28 -13.29
N ARG A 445 12.49 -2.79 -13.51
CA ARG A 445 11.27 -2.29 -12.86
C ARG A 445 11.26 -2.41 -11.33
N LEU A 446 11.93 -3.43 -10.78
CA LEU A 446 12.09 -3.58 -9.34
C LEU A 446 13.10 -2.57 -8.79
N LEU A 447 14.23 -2.39 -9.47
CA LEU A 447 15.33 -1.52 -9.04
C LEU A 447 15.06 -0.03 -9.28
N THR A 448 14.23 0.31 -10.26
CA THR A 448 13.71 1.68 -10.47
C THR A 448 12.49 1.99 -9.60
N CYS A 449 12.02 1.02 -8.81
CA CYS A 449 10.82 1.09 -7.98
C CYS A 449 9.50 1.31 -8.70
N GLU A 450 9.48 1.17 -10.02
CA GLU A 450 8.26 1.21 -10.83
C GLU A 450 7.23 0.18 -10.34
N LEU A 451 7.67 -1.00 -9.91
CA LEU A 451 6.78 -2.04 -9.37
C LEU A 451 6.01 -1.56 -8.12
N VAL A 452 6.70 -0.88 -7.21
CA VAL A 452 6.12 -0.35 -5.97
C VAL A 452 5.24 0.86 -6.27
N GLU A 453 5.71 1.76 -7.13
CA GLU A 453 4.96 2.94 -7.59
C GLU A 453 3.65 2.55 -8.28
N SER A 454 3.68 1.53 -9.15
CA SER A 454 2.48 1.00 -9.82
C SER A 454 1.47 0.42 -8.82
N GLY A 455 1.94 -0.35 -7.83
CA GLY A 455 1.09 -0.84 -6.75
C GLY A 455 0.42 0.28 -5.95
N PHE A 456 1.15 1.36 -5.66
CA PHE A 456 0.60 2.51 -4.95
C PHE A 456 -0.34 3.35 -5.80
N ALA A 457 -0.06 3.50 -7.10
CA ALA A 457 -0.94 4.14 -8.05
C ALA A 457 -2.32 3.44 -8.11
N ASP A 458 -2.34 2.10 -8.07
CA ASP A 458 -3.59 1.33 -8.01
C ASP A 458 -4.36 1.59 -6.70
N ILE A 459 -3.67 1.66 -5.56
CA ILE A 459 -4.28 1.97 -4.25
C ILE A 459 -4.88 3.38 -4.23
N VAL A 460 -4.09 4.39 -4.62
CA VAL A 460 -4.50 5.81 -4.61
C VAL A 460 -5.65 6.02 -5.59
N GLY A 461 -5.52 5.53 -6.81
CA GLY A 461 -6.52 5.72 -7.86
C GLY A 461 -7.84 5.00 -7.59
N ARG A 462 -7.81 3.78 -7.04
CA ARG A 462 -9.01 2.93 -6.95
C ARG A 462 -9.55 2.71 -5.55
N GLN A 463 -8.72 2.70 -4.52
CA GLN A 463 -9.13 2.25 -3.18
C GLN A 463 -9.21 3.37 -2.15
N CYS A 464 -8.42 4.43 -2.25
CA CYS A 464 -8.37 5.50 -1.26
C CYS A 464 -9.72 6.19 -1.01
N ALA A 465 -10.36 6.72 -2.06
CA ALA A 465 -11.65 7.40 -1.89
C ALA A 465 -12.80 6.45 -1.46
N PRO A 466 -12.92 5.21 -1.97
CA PRO A 466 -13.88 4.24 -1.42
C PRO A 466 -13.62 3.81 0.03
N LEU A 467 -12.36 3.66 0.43
CA LEU A 467 -11.96 3.22 1.77
C LEU A 467 -12.38 4.26 2.82
N SER A 468 -12.00 5.53 2.61
CA SER A 468 -12.40 6.63 3.50
C SER A 468 -13.92 6.79 3.52
N ARG A 469 -14.61 6.67 2.38
CA ARG A 469 -16.09 6.69 2.35
C ARG A 469 -16.72 5.54 3.13
N GLY A 470 -16.11 4.36 3.12
CA GLY A 470 -16.55 3.21 3.91
C GLY A 470 -16.43 3.46 5.41
N ALA A 471 -15.26 3.91 5.86
CA ALA A 471 -15.01 4.28 7.25
C ALA A 471 -15.95 5.41 7.71
N ARG A 472 -16.10 6.45 6.87
CA ARG A 472 -17.01 7.57 7.13
C ARG A 472 -18.47 7.17 7.22
N ALA A 473 -18.92 6.28 6.35
CA ALA A 473 -20.27 5.74 6.45
C ALA A 473 -20.49 4.96 7.75
N ALA A 474 -19.47 4.26 8.26
CA ALA A 474 -19.55 3.52 9.51
C ALA A 474 -19.60 4.44 10.75
N TRP A 475 -18.82 5.53 10.79
CA TRP A 475 -18.82 6.45 11.94
C TRP A 475 -19.88 7.56 11.88
N HIS A 476 -20.17 8.16 10.72
CA HIS A 476 -21.03 9.35 10.64
C HIS A 476 -22.43 9.13 11.24
N LEU A 477 -22.99 7.92 11.11
CA LEU A 477 -24.37 7.65 11.52
C LEU A 477 -24.48 6.83 12.81
N THR A 478 -23.36 6.33 13.35
CA THR A 478 -23.29 5.91 14.75
C THR A 478 -23.32 7.11 15.70
N SER A 479 -22.98 8.33 15.24
CA SER A 479 -23.20 9.56 16.04
C SER A 479 -24.67 10.00 16.09
N SER A 480 -25.36 10.02 14.94
CA SER A 480 -26.77 10.40 14.87
C SER A 480 -27.62 9.42 15.66
N SER A 481 -27.39 8.10 15.47
CA SER A 481 -28.09 7.02 16.18
C SER A 481 -28.08 7.20 17.70
N ASN A 482 -26.94 7.61 18.23
CA ASN A 482 -26.69 7.56 19.65
C ASN A 482 -27.03 8.86 20.39
N SER A 483 -27.09 10.00 19.69
CA SER A 483 -27.54 11.27 20.28
C SER A 483 -29.00 11.19 20.76
N GLU A 484 -29.89 10.63 19.95
CA GLU A 484 -31.32 10.51 20.29
C GLU A 484 -31.61 9.38 21.30
N ILE A 485 -30.86 8.27 21.23
CA ILE A 485 -30.93 7.19 22.25
C ILE A 485 -30.50 7.72 23.62
N SER A 486 -29.48 8.58 23.67
CA SER A 486 -28.98 9.16 24.92
C SER A 486 -30.02 10.01 25.63
N GLU A 487 -30.76 10.84 24.90
CA GLU A 487 -31.82 11.68 25.48
C GLU A 487 -33.00 10.85 26.00
N ALA A 488 -33.31 9.75 25.33
CA ALA A 488 -34.44 8.91 25.68
C ALA A 488 -34.17 7.94 26.84
N GLU A 489 -32.97 7.37 26.91
CA GLU A 489 -32.56 6.60 28.09
C GLU A 489 -32.47 7.52 29.32
N PHE A 490 -32.02 8.78 29.15
CA PHE A 490 -32.10 9.80 30.20
C PHE A 490 -33.55 10.09 30.62
N ALA A 491 -34.47 10.21 29.65
CA ALA A 491 -35.89 10.43 29.91
C ALA A 491 -36.54 9.25 30.66
N GLU A 492 -36.20 8.00 30.32
CA GLU A 492 -36.68 6.82 31.03
C GLU A 492 -36.07 6.69 32.44
N MET A 493 -34.79 7.05 32.58
CA MET A 493 -34.11 7.06 33.88
C MET A 493 -34.66 8.15 34.80
N HIS A 494 -34.98 9.33 34.26
CA HIS A 494 -35.71 10.38 34.96
C HIS A 494 -37.12 9.91 35.34
N ALA A 495 -37.85 9.24 34.46
CA ALA A 495 -39.17 8.70 34.77
C ALA A 495 -39.12 7.66 35.92
N LYS A 496 -38.09 6.81 35.95
CA LYS A 496 -37.86 5.85 37.05
C LYS A 496 -37.39 6.54 38.32
N LYS A 497 -36.50 7.54 38.23
CA LYS A 497 -36.01 8.33 39.36
C LYS A 497 -37.14 9.16 40.00
N VAL A 498 -38.01 9.78 39.19
CA VAL A 498 -39.22 10.48 39.66
C VAL A 498 -40.19 9.49 40.31
N ARG A 499 -40.33 8.27 39.78
CA ARG A 499 -41.13 7.22 40.43
C ARG A 499 -40.54 6.80 41.79
N VAL A 500 -39.21 6.75 41.93
CA VAL A 500 -38.52 6.44 43.19
C VAL A 500 -38.55 7.62 44.17
N LEU A 501 -38.33 8.85 43.72
CA LEU A 501 -38.41 10.08 44.54
C LEU A 501 -39.84 10.38 44.99
N ALA A 502 -40.85 10.21 44.14
CA ALA A 502 -42.25 10.33 44.51
C ALA A 502 -42.70 9.24 45.52
N MET A 503 -41.97 8.13 45.60
CA MET A 503 -42.13 7.11 46.66
C MET A 503 -41.39 7.48 47.95
N VAL A 504 -40.37 8.34 47.89
CA VAL A 504 -39.59 8.85 49.04
C VAL A 504 -40.24 10.09 49.66
N ASP A 505 -40.80 11.01 48.88
CA ASP A 505 -41.54 12.19 49.40
C ASP A 505 -42.93 11.84 49.98
N ARG A 506 -43.43 10.64 49.70
CA ARG A 506 -44.63 10.06 50.36
C ARG A 506 -44.27 9.08 51.47
N ALA A 507 -43.02 9.09 51.94
CA ALA A 507 -42.55 8.27 53.05
C ALA A 507 -42.44 9.04 54.35
#